data_AF-A0A9E4KC01-F1
#
_entry.id   AF-A0A9E4KC01-F1
#
_cell.length_a   1.000
_cell.length_b   1.000
_cell.length_c   1.000
_cell.angle_alpha   90.00
_cell.angle_beta   90.00
_cell.angle_gamma   90.00
#
_symmetry.space_group_name_H-M   'P 1'
#
loop_
_entity.id
_entity.type
_entity.pdbx_description
1 polymer ?
#
loop_
_entity_poly.entity_id
_entity_poly.type
_entity_poly.pdbx_seq_one_letter_code
_entity_poly.pdbx_strand_id
1 'polypeptide(L)'
;TAAIADAVLHGRPLVSRLVTVTGEGIKNPGNYEVPIGMLASDLIEQAGGYQNNPQQLILGGPMMGFDLSTDRVPITKGSNCLLCPTAEEAPRPKPAQACIRCGRCADVCPAHLLPQQMYWHSRAKDLEKVQDYNLFDCIECGCCSHVCPSHIPLVHYFRYAKAESWALEQERRESERAKQRHDFRIARLERLEAERKARLRKKKESLNAKPAGKKAAPKKDDKASKQAAIQAAMKRAAEKKAKQGQAPKNTENLTPAQQAQIEAVDERRKTAAKSRTNHSEPPA
;
A
#
# COMPACT_ATOMS: atom_id res chain seq x y z
N THR A 1 24.41 9.98 -9.18
CA THR A 1 25.36 8.98 -9.72
C THR A 1 26.33 8.48 -8.68
N ALA A 2 26.86 9.34 -7.78
CA ALA A 2 27.72 8.93 -6.65
C ALA A 2 27.16 7.73 -5.84
N ALA A 3 25.94 7.84 -5.29
CA ALA A 3 25.35 6.74 -4.52
C ALA A 3 25.11 5.43 -5.30
N ILE A 4 25.02 5.48 -6.64
CA ILE A 4 24.93 4.27 -7.47
C ILE A 4 26.32 3.64 -7.60
N ALA A 5 27.35 4.46 -7.80
CA ALA A 5 28.73 4.00 -7.81
C ALA A 5 29.13 3.39 -6.45
N ASP A 6 28.73 4.00 -5.33
CA ASP A 6 28.98 3.46 -3.99
C ASP A 6 28.31 2.10 -3.77
N ALA A 7 27.08 1.94 -4.25
CA ALA A 7 26.37 0.67 -4.16
C ALA A 7 27.04 -0.43 -5.00
N VAL A 8 27.45 -0.11 -6.23
CA VAL A 8 28.01 -1.10 -7.17
C VAL A 8 29.48 -1.43 -6.86
N LEU A 9 30.30 -0.41 -6.60
CA LEU A 9 31.74 -0.56 -6.43
C LEU A 9 32.13 -0.89 -4.98
N HIS A 10 31.40 -0.35 -4.00
CA HIS A 10 31.76 -0.43 -2.58
C HIS A 10 30.76 -1.23 -1.74
N GLY A 11 29.68 -1.75 -2.34
CA GLY A 11 28.63 -2.48 -1.63
C GLY A 11 27.89 -1.63 -0.60
N ARG A 12 27.98 -0.29 -0.70
CA ARG A 12 27.38 0.64 0.27
C ARG A 12 25.99 1.06 -0.22
N PRO A 13 24.90 0.64 0.44
CA PRO A 13 23.57 1.14 0.09
C PRO A 13 23.46 2.63 0.42
N LEU A 14 22.38 3.27 -0.05
CA LEU A 14 22.11 4.67 0.25
C LEU A 14 21.80 4.86 1.75
N VAL A 15 22.84 5.16 2.53
CA VAL A 15 22.77 5.39 3.99
C VAL A 15 22.75 6.88 4.34
N SER A 16 23.39 7.71 3.53
CA SER A 16 23.45 9.17 3.66
C SER A 16 23.08 9.86 2.36
N ARG A 17 22.71 11.14 2.45
CA ARG A 17 22.45 12.00 1.30
C ARG A 17 22.93 13.42 1.59
N LEU A 18 23.47 14.07 0.55
CA LEU A 18 23.71 15.50 0.56
C LEU A 18 22.37 16.25 0.43
N VAL A 19 22.08 17.07 1.44
CA VAL A 19 20.90 17.95 1.50
C VAL A 19 21.38 19.39 1.57
N THR A 20 20.87 20.22 0.68
CA THR A 20 21.12 21.67 0.72
C THR A 20 20.14 22.30 1.70
N VAL A 21 20.63 23.04 2.69
CA VAL A 21 19.81 23.85 3.59
C VAL A 21 20.06 25.31 3.24
N THR A 22 19.03 26.05 2.84
CA THR A 22 19.19 27.41 2.29
C THR A 22 17.97 28.29 2.52
N GLY A 23 18.12 29.58 2.22
CA GLY A 23 17.13 30.64 2.46
C GLY A 23 17.56 31.56 3.60
N GLU A 24 17.13 32.81 3.56
CA GLU A 24 17.45 33.81 4.59
C GLU A 24 16.90 33.44 5.98
N GLY A 25 15.97 32.49 6.04
CA GLY A 25 15.41 31.93 7.26
C GLY A 25 16.32 30.95 8.01
N ILE A 26 17.52 30.66 7.50
CA ILE A 26 18.52 29.76 8.14
C ILE A 26 19.81 30.51 8.43
N LYS A 27 20.40 30.24 9.60
CA LYS A 27 21.62 30.90 10.06
C LYS A 27 22.86 30.55 9.24
N ASN A 28 23.13 29.26 9.02
CA ASN A 28 24.28 28.78 8.27
C ASN A 28 23.82 27.97 7.04
N PRO A 29 23.47 28.64 5.92
CA PRO A 29 23.11 27.93 4.69
C PRO A 29 24.31 27.14 4.14
N GLY A 30 24.06 25.94 3.63
CA GLY A 30 25.12 25.05 3.19
C GLY A 30 24.64 23.68 2.72
N ASN A 31 25.58 22.85 2.28
CA ASN A 31 25.33 21.47 1.90
C ASN A 31 25.78 20.55 3.03
N TYR A 32 24.86 19.71 3.51
CA TYR A 32 25.09 18.82 4.65
C TYR A 32 24.93 17.38 4.19
N GLU A 33 25.91 16.53 4.49
CA GLU A 33 25.75 15.09 4.33
C GLU A 33 25.07 14.52 5.59
N VAL A 34 23.83 14.05 5.42
CA VAL A 34 23.00 13.59 6.54
C VAL A 34 22.57 12.13 6.35
N PRO A 35 22.41 11.37 7.45
CA PRO A 35 21.86 10.02 7.36
C PRO A 35 20.39 10.05 6.94
N ILE A 36 19.98 9.07 6.14
CA ILE A 36 18.57 8.88 5.80
C ILE A 36 17.79 8.56 7.07
N GLY A 37 16.68 9.26 7.28
CA GLY A 37 15.82 9.15 8.46
C GLY A 37 16.05 10.23 9.53
N MET A 38 17.13 11.02 9.43
CA MET A 38 17.33 12.19 10.29
C MET A 38 16.16 13.16 10.19
N LEU A 39 15.73 13.80 11.28
CA LEU A 39 14.64 14.77 11.20
C LEU A 39 15.11 16.09 10.57
N ALA A 40 14.22 16.75 9.82
CA ALA A 40 14.51 18.06 9.26
C ALA A 40 14.79 19.10 10.38
N SER A 41 14.10 19.00 11.52
CA SER A 41 14.39 19.78 12.73
C SER A 41 15.85 19.69 13.16
N ASP A 42 16.38 18.47 13.26
CA ASP A 42 17.75 18.22 13.73
C ASP A 42 18.78 18.77 12.74
N LEU A 43 18.47 18.69 11.44
CA LEU A 43 19.32 19.24 10.39
C LEU A 43 19.32 20.77 10.43
N ILE A 44 18.17 21.39 10.69
CA ILE A 44 18.05 22.84 10.84
C ILE A 44 18.81 23.32 12.08
N GLU A 45 18.73 22.59 13.19
CA GLU A 45 19.55 22.87 14.38
C GLU A 45 21.05 22.79 14.07
N GLN A 46 21.50 21.77 13.31
CA GLN A 46 22.89 21.68 12.85
C GLN A 46 23.29 22.85 11.92
N ALA A 47 22.35 23.37 11.13
CA ALA A 47 22.53 24.58 10.34
C ALA A 47 22.48 25.88 11.16
N GLY A 48 22.49 25.79 12.49
CA GLY A 48 22.50 26.94 13.40
C GLY A 48 21.11 27.47 13.78
N GLY A 49 20.06 26.74 13.41
CA GLY A 49 18.66 27.07 13.72
C GLY A 49 18.02 28.04 12.73
N TYR A 50 16.73 28.27 12.95
CA TYR A 50 15.97 29.28 12.22
C TYR A 50 16.38 30.70 12.61
N GLN A 51 16.30 31.61 11.65
CA GLN A 51 16.47 33.06 11.87
C GLN A 51 15.43 33.84 11.06
N ASN A 52 15.28 35.13 11.34
CA ASN A 52 14.46 36.05 10.55
C ASN A 52 12.98 35.63 10.34
N ASN A 53 12.45 34.81 11.25
CA ASN A 53 11.07 34.31 11.25
C ASN A 53 10.65 33.75 9.87
N PRO A 54 11.14 32.55 9.50
CA PRO A 54 10.84 31.96 8.20
C PRO A 54 9.33 31.80 8.03
N GLN A 55 8.81 32.15 6.85
CA GLN A 55 7.37 32.04 6.61
C GLN A 55 6.93 30.60 6.30
N GLN A 56 7.83 29.82 5.71
CA GLN A 56 7.54 28.49 5.17
C GLN A 56 8.77 27.61 5.33
N LEU A 57 8.54 26.29 5.34
CA LEU A 57 9.60 25.29 5.28
C LEU A 57 9.34 24.42 4.06
N ILE A 58 10.11 24.59 3.00
CA ILE A 58 9.89 23.91 1.74
C ILE A 58 10.85 22.74 1.61
N LEU A 59 10.31 21.53 1.45
CA LEU A 59 11.11 20.37 1.06
C LEU A 59 11.24 20.35 -0.47
N GLY A 60 12.46 20.59 -0.94
CA GLY A 60 12.81 20.68 -2.35
C GLY A 60 13.32 22.08 -2.71
N GLY A 61 13.29 22.40 -4.00
CA GLY A 61 13.67 23.71 -4.52
C GLY A 61 12.49 24.69 -4.61
N PRO A 62 12.73 25.96 -4.99
CA PRO A 62 11.70 27.00 -5.05
C PRO A 62 10.57 26.71 -6.05
N MET A 63 10.82 25.88 -7.08
CA MET A 63 9.84 25.56 -8.12
C MET A 63 9.07 24.26 -7.86
N MET A 64 9.81 23.23 -7.43
CA MET A 64 9.31 21.84 -7.32
C MET A 64 8.99 21.41 -5.90
N GLY A 65 9.48 22.16 -4.92
CA GLY A 65 9.30 21.84 -3.52
C GLY A 65 7.85 21.96 -3.08
N PHE A 66 7.57 21.39 -1.91
CA PHE A 66 6.28 21.50 -1.26
C PHE A 66 6.47 21.97 0.18
N ASP A 67 5.50 22.74 0.65
CA ASP A 67 5.51 23.30 2.00
C ASP A 67 5.27 22.18 3.02
N LEU A 68 6.05 22.20 4.08
CA LEU A 68 5.98 21.28 5.21
C LEU A 68 5.22 21.96 6.35
N SER A 69 4.19 21.28 6.85
CA SER A 69 3.45 21.74 8.03
C SER A 69 4.24 21.60 9.34
N THR A 70 5.30 20.78 9.35
CA THR A 70 6.18 20.55 10.48
C THR A 70 7.56 20.14 10.00
N ASP A 71 8.58 20.50 10.77
CA ASP A 71 9.97 20.07 10.59
C ASP A 71 10.28 18.70 11.21
N ARG A 72 9.31 18.08 11.88
CA ARG A 72 9.40 16.71 12.41
C ARG A 72 9.16 15.65 11.32
N VAL A 73 9.76 15.85 10.15
CA VAL A 73 9.70 14.94 9.01
C VAL A 73 11.07 14.33 8.76
N PRO A 74 11.15 13.04 8.41
CA PRO A 74 12.43 12.40 8.12
C PRO A 74 12.97 12.85 6.76
N ILE A 75 14.29 13.07 6.70
CA ILE A 75 15.03 13.19 5.46
C ILE A 75 15.01 11.82 4.75
N THR A 76 14.49 11.81 3.53
CA THR A 76 14.35 10.59 2.72
C THR A 76 15.32 10.64 1.54
N LYS A 77 15.36 9.56 0.75
CA LYS A 77 16.10 9.53 -0.53
C LYS A 77 15.71 10.67 -1.49
N GLY A 78 14.49 11.19 -1.39
CA GLY A 78 13.98 12.28 -2.23
C GLY A 78 14.24 13.68 -1.66
N SER A 79 14.68 13.79 -0.41
CA SER A 79 14.95 15.06 0.26
C SER A 79 16.28 15.62 -0.24
N ASN A 80 16.22 16.57 -1.19
CA ASN A 80 17.42 17.17 -1.78
C ASN A 80 17.77 18.53 -1.16
N CYS A 81 16.74 19.28 -0.75
CA CYS A 81 16.88 20.65 -0.30
C CYS A 81 15.82 20.93 0.77
N LEU A 82 16.22 21.68 1.81
CA LEU A 82 15.33 22.36 2.74
C LEU A 82 15.50 23.86 2.48
N LEU A 83 14.44 24.48 2.00
CA LEU A 83 14.41 25.90 1.70
C LEU A 83 13.53 26.60 2.74
N CYS A 84 14.10 27.54 3.48
CA CYS A 84 13.41 28.31 4.51
C CYS A 84 13.40 29.79 4.11
N PRO A 85 12.50 30.20 3.21
CA PRO A 85 12.52 31.56 2.71
C PRO A 85 11.90 32.54 3.71
N THR A 86 12.38 33.79 3.67
CA THR A 86 11.70 34.90 4.33
C THR A 86 10.48 35.37 3.53
N ALA A 87 9.68 36.25 4.12
CA ALA A 87 8.54 36.87 3.45
C ALA A 87 8.93 37.67 2.19
N GLU A 88 10.17 38.16 2.16
CA GLU A 88 10.72 38.95 1.06
C GLU A 88 11.21 38.05 -0.08
N GLU A 89 11.86 36.93 0.25
CA GLU A 89 12.31 35.93 -0.74
C GLU A 89 11.15 35.18 -1.40
N ALA A 90 10.12 34.84 -0.63
CA ALA A 90 8.96 34.08 -1.10
C ALA A 90 7.65 34.72 -0.61
N PRO A 91 7.24 35.85 -1.19
CA PRO A 91 5.98 36.49 -0.80
C PRO A 91 4.81 35.56 -1.10
N ARG A 92 3.79 35.61 -0.24
CA ARG A 92 2.59 34.80 -0.44
C ARG A 92 1.97 35.07 -1.81
N PRO A 93 1.66 34.01 -2.59
CA PRO A 93 1.09 34.20 -3.91
C PRO A 93 -0.24 34.94 -3.81
N LYS A 94 -0.46 35.87 -4.74
CA LYS A 94 -1.73 36.59 -4.87
C LYS A 94 -2.87 35.58 -5.10
N PRO A 95 -4.10 35.89 -4.64
CA PRO A 95 -5.23 35.02 -4.87
C PRO A 95 -5.43 34.75 -6.36
N ALA A 96 -5.74 33.50 -6.69
CA ALA A 96 -5.94 33.08 -8.06
C ALA A 96 -7.10 33.85 -8.71
N GLN A 97 -6.84 34.39 -9.89
CA GLN A 97 -7.81 35.12 -10.70
C GLN A 97 -8.30 34.26 -11.88
N ALA A 98 -9.32 34.73 -12.58
CA ALA A 98 -9.83 34.04 -13.77
C ALA A 98 -8.75 33.93 -14.86
N CYS A 99 -8.72 32.80 -15.56
CA CYS A 99 -7.80 32.57 -16.66
C CYS A 99 -8.12 33.51 -17.84
N ILE A 100 -7.17 34.36 -18.23
CA ILE A 100 -7.30 35.26 -19.38
C ILE A 100 -6.90 34.64 -20.72
N ARG A 101 -6.60 33.33 -20.74
CA ARG A 101 -6.23 32.55 -21.94
C ARG A 101 -5.03 33.09 -22.73
N CYS A 102 -4.02 33.64 -22.04
CA CYS A 102 -2.85 34.26 -22.67
C CYS A 102 -1.83 33.31 -23.34
N GLY A 103 -1.97 31.98 -23.25
CA GLY A 103 -1.06 31.02 -23.91
C GLY A 103 0.29 30.76 -23.21
N ARG A 104 0.83 31.70 -22.43
CA ARG A 104 2.18 31.63 -21.80
C ARG A 104 2.54 30.31 -21.12
N CYS A 105 1.56 29.64 -20.52
CA CYS A 105 1.76 28.35 -19.84
C CYS A 105 2.23 27.23 -20.79
N ALA A 106 1.81 27.25 -22.07
CA ALA A 106 2.25 26.29 -23.07
C ALA A 106 3.67 26.61 -23.55
N ASP A 107 3.98 27.90 -23.76
CA ASP A 107 5.30 28.35 -24.25
C ASP A 107 6.46 27.95 -23.33
N VAL A 108 6.23 27.97 -22.00
CA VAL A 108 7.27 27.63 -21.01
C VAL A 108 7.26 26.16 -20.59
N CYS A 109 6.40 25.33 -21.15
CA CYS A 109 6.30 23.93 -20.75
C CYS A 109 7.48 23.13 -21.34
N PRO A 110 8.41 22.60 -20.52
CA PRO A 110 9.54 21.84 -21.04
C PRO A 110 9.15 20.47 -21.60
N ALA A 111 7.94 19.99 -21.28
CA ALA A 111 7.37 18.76 -21.81
C ALA A 111 6.47 18.99 -23.04
N HIS A 112 6.38 20.23 -23.54
CA HIS A 112 5.55 20.61 -24.69
C HIS A 112 4.08 20.17 -24.58
N LEU A 113 3.52 20.20 -23.36
CA LEU A 113 2.11 19.90 -23.10
C LEU A 113 1.22 21.12 -23.35
N LEU A 114 -0.10 20.94 -23.18
CA LEU A 114 -1.11 21.99 -23.22
C LEU A 114 -1.72 22.25 -21.83
N PRO A 115 -1.01 22.93 -20.89
CA PRO A 115 -1.50 23.16 -19.53
C PRO A 115 -2.85 23.85 -19.44
N GLN A 116 -3.17 24.71 -20.42
CA GLN A 116 -4.47 25.37 -20.48
C GLN A 116 -5.63 24.38 -20.61
N GLN A 117 -5.53 23.41 -21.51
CA GLN A 117 -6.58 22.40 -21.71
C GLN A 117 -6.65 21.45 -20.51
N MET A 118 -5.48 20.98 -20.06
CA MET A 118 -5.37 20.15 -18.87
C MET A 118 -6.01 20.80 -17.65
N TYR A 119 -5.84 22.12 -17.48
CA TYR A 119 -6.41 22.86 -16.34
C TYR A 119 -7.93 22.88 -16.38
N TRP A 120 -8.54 23.15 -17.54
CA TRP A 120 -10.00 23.19 -17.66
C TRP A 120 -10.62 21.82 -17.38
N HIS A 121 -10.05 20.75 -17.93
CA HIS A 121 -10.51 19.39 -17.68
C HIS A 121 -10.26 18.96 -16.22
N SER A 122 -9.10 19.30 -15.65
CA SER A 122 -8.76 18.97 -14.25
C SER A 122 -9.69 19.69 -13.27
N ARG A 123 -9.98 20.97 -13.53
CA ARG A 123 -10.91 21.78 -12.74
C ARG A 123 -12.35 21.26 -12.85
N ALA A 124 -12.73 20.74 -14.01
CA ALA A 124 -14.04 20.10 -14.22
C ALA A 124 -14.12 18.67 -13.66
N LYS A 125 -13.03 18.12 -13.11
CA LYS A 125 -12.89 16.73 -12.68
C LYS A 125 -13.16 15.70 -13.80
N ASP A 126 -12.91 16.10 -15.04
CA ASP A 126 -13.06 15.25 -16.22
C ASP A 126 -11.76 14.48 -16.49
N LEU A 127 -11.45 13.52 -15.60
CA LEU A 127 -10.13 12.86 -15.54
C LEU A 127 -9.77 12.09 -16.81
N GLU A 128 -10.75 11.49 -17.49
CA GLU A 128 -10.54 10.81 -18.77
C GLU A 128 -10.00 11.78 -19.82
N LYS A 129 -10.65 12.93 -19.99
CA LYS A 129 -10.17 13.93 -20.94
C LYS A 129 -8.83 14.54 -20.55
N VAL A 130 -8.54 14.73 -19.26
CA VAL A 130 -7.20 15.22 -18.87
C VAL A 130 -6.13 14.22 -19.29
N GLN A 131 -6.40 12.91 -19.21
CA GLN A 131 -5.47 11.86 -19.64
C GLN A 131 -5.24 11.89 -21.15
N ASP A 132 -6.26 12.19 -21.97
CA ASP A 132 -6.10 12.40 -23.42
C ASP A 132 -5.12 13.54 -23.76
N TYR A 133 -4.95 14.50 -22.85
CA TYR A 133 -3.94 15.56 -22.94
C TYR A 133 -2.59 15.19 -22.28
N ASN A 134 -2.27 13.90 -22.19
CA ASN A 134 -1.01 13.37 -21.67
C ASN A 134 -0.68 13.83 -20.24
N LEU A 135 -1.67 13.80 -19.35
CA LEU A 135 -1.51 14.21 -17.95
C LEU A 135 -0.28 13.59 -17.26
N PHE A 136 -0.01 12.32 -17.53
CA PHE A 136 1.06 11.57 -16.87
C PHE A 136 2.47 11.96 -17.34
N ASP A 137 2.60 12.64 -18.48
CA ASP A 137 3.87 13.17 -18.97
C ASP A 137 4.27 14.47 -18.29
N CYS A 138 3.32 15.12 -17.59
CA CYS A 138 3.62 16.33 -16.84
C CYS A 138 4.61 16.02 -15.72
N ILE A 139 5.81 16.61 -15.74
CA ILE A 139 6.84 16.40 -14.70
C ILE A 139 6.65 17.29 -13.45
N GLU A 140 5.51 17.99 -13.35
CA GLU A 140 5.13 18.84 -12.21
C GLU A 140 6.06 20.02 -11.88
N CYS A 141 7.06 20.28 -12.72
CA CYS A 141 7.43 21.61 -13.21
C CYS A 141 7.40 22.85 -12.30
N GLY A 142 6.19 23.33 -12.10
CA GLY A 142 5.91 24.68 -11.59
C GLY A 142 5.98 25.79 -12.65
N CYS A 143 6.69 25.62 -13.77
CA CYS A 143 6.92 26.68 -14.76
C CYS A 143 5.62 27.33 -15.25
N CYS A 144 4.60 26.53 -15.56
CA CYS A 144 3.30 27.02 -16.03
C CYS A 144 2.55 27.83 -14.96
N SER A 145 2.62 27.43 -13.69
CA SER A 145 2.02 28.18 -12.56
C SER A 145 2.75 29.49 -12.33
N HIS A 146 4.09 29.48 -12.41
CA HIS A 146 4.92 30.64 -12.12
C HIS A 146 4.73 31.77 -13.14
N VAL A 147 4.62 31.46 -14.43
CA VAL A 147 4.42 32.49 -15.48
C VAL A 147 2.98 32.95 -15.64
N CYS A 148 2.04 32.36 -14.89
CA CYS A 148 0.62 32.66 -15.03
C CYS A 148 0.30 34.07 -14.51
N PRO A 149 -0.15 35.02 -15.35
CA PRO A 149 -0.50 36.37 -14.88
C PRO A 149 -1.69 36.37 -13.92
N SER A 150 -2.55 35.35 -14.03
CA SER A 150 -3.71 35.16 -13.15
C SER A 150 -3.36 34.42 -11.83
N HIS A 151 -2.08 34.10 -11.58
CA HIS A 151 -1.61 33.39 -10.38
C HIS A 151 -2.36 32.06 -10.13
N ILE A 152 -2.74 31.36 -11.21
CA ILE A 152 -3.45 30.08 -11.11
C ILE A 152 -2.43 28.99 -10.77
N PRO A 153 -2.64 28.21 -9.69
CA PRO A 153 -1.72 27.16 -9.32
C PRO A 153 -1.97 25.88 -10.14
N LEU A 154 -1.63 25.92 -11.43
CA LEU A 154 -1.90 24.86 -12.40
C LEU A 154 -1.39 23.48 -11.94
N VAL A 155 -0.18 23.43 -11.36
CA VAL A 155 0.43 22.18 -10.87
C VAL A 155 -0.39 21.52 -9.75
N HIS A 156 -1.06 22.27 -8.88
CA HIS A 156 -1.92 21.67 -7.85
C HIS A 156 -3.11 20.91 -8.47
N TYR A 157 -3.71 21.45 -9.53
CA TYR A 157 -4.77 20.76 -10.28
C TYR A 157 -4.27 19.50 -10.97
N PHE A 158 -3.05 19.52 -11.54
CA PHE A 158 -2.48 18.35 -12.19
C PHE A 158 -2.09 17.25 -11.19
N ARG A 159 -1.51 17.62 -10.04
CA ARG A 159 -1.24 16.69 -8.93
C ARG A 159 -2.53 16.03 -8.44
N TYR A 160 -3.58 16.82 -8.26
CA TYR A 160 -4.91 16.31 -7.91
C TYR A 160 -5.42 15.31 -8.95
N ALA A 161 -5.44 15.71 -10.24
CA ALA A 161 -5.96 14.87 -11.31
C ALA A 161 -5.18 13.54 -11.46
N LYS A 162 -3.85 13.57 -11.30
CA LYS A 162 -3.03 12.36 -11.30
C LYS A 162 -3.33 11.45 -10.11
N ALA A 163 -3.38 12.02 -8.91
CA ALA A 163 -3.67 11.29 -7.68
C ALA A 163 -5.03 10.59 -7.77
N GLU A 164 -6.06 11.30 -8.25
CA GLU A 164 -7.40 10.75 -8.42
C GLU A 164 -7.45 9.69 -9.53
N SER A 165 -6.75 9.92 -10.65
CA SER A 165 -6.64 8.92 -11.73
C SER A 165 -5.97 7.62 -11.24
N TRP A 166 -4.92 7.72 -10.41
CA TRP A 166 -4.31 6.55 -9.79
C TRP A 166 -5.23 5.86 -8.79
N ALA A 167 -5.99 6.61 -7.99
CA ALA A 167 -6.96 6.03 -7.04
C ALA A 167 -8.02 5.21 -7.79
N LEU A 168 -8.59 5.76 -8.86
CA LEU A 168 -9.53 5.04 -9.73
C LEU A 168 -8.92 3.78 -10.34
N GLU A 169 -7.65 3.85 -10.78
CA GLU A 169 -6.95 2.67 -11.30
C GLU A 169 -6.75 1.59 -10.24
N GLN A 170 -6.41 1.98 -9.00
CA GLN A 170 -6.27 1.04 -7.89
C GLN A 170 -7.60 0.34 -7.60
N GLU A 171 -8.69 1.09 -7.50
CA GLU A 171 -10.03 0.55 -7.26
C GLU A 171 -10.48 -0.39 -8.39
N ARG A 172 -10.20 -0.03 -9.65
CA ARG A 172 -10.44 -0.89 -10.81
C ARG A 172 -9.67 -2.20 -10.71
N ARG A 173 -8.37 -2.12 -10.43
CA ARG A 173 -7.49 -3.29 -10.29
C ARG A 173 -7.92 -4.21 -9.14
N GLU A 174 -8.34 -3.63 -8.01
CA GLU A 174 -8.86 -4.39 -6.88
C GLU A 174 -10.18 -5.09 -7.22
N SER A 175 -11.08 -4.39 -7.94
CA SER A 175 -12.35 -4.92 -8.42
C SER A 175 -12.14 -6.07 -9.42
N GLU A 176 -11.21 -5.93 -10.36
CA GLU A 176 -10.82 -6.99 -11.30
C GLU A 176 -10.25 -8.20 -10.56
N ARG A 177 -9.36 -7.98 -9.60
CA ARG A 177 -8.80 -9.06 -8.77
C ARG A 177 -9.88 -9.77 -7.94
N ALA A 178 -10.91 -9.05 -7.50
CA ALA A 178 -12.06 -9.65 -6.81
C ALA A 178 -12.90 -10.50 -7.76
N LYS A 179 -13.20 -10.01 -8.98
CA LYS A 179 -13.90 -10.77 -10.03
C LYS A 179 -13.16 -12.05 -10.39
N GLN A 180 -11.86 -11.96 -10.67
CA GLN A 180 -11.03 -13.14 -10.96
C GLN A 180 -11.12 -14.20 -9.86
N ARG A 181 -11.01 -13.81 -8.58
CA ARG A 181 -11.16 -14.74 -7.45
C ARG A 181 -12.54 -15.39 -7.39
N HIS A 182 -13.58 -14.62 -7.68
CA HIS A 182 -14.95 -15.12 -7.72
C HIS A 182 -15.14 -16.14 -8.86
N ASP A 183 -14.66 -15.80 -10.06
CA ASP A 183 -14.75 -16.66 -11.24
C ASP A 183 -13.99 -17.98 -11.03
N PHE A 184 -12.79 -17.93 -10.43
CA PHE A 184 -12.04 -19.15 -10.05
C PHE A 184 -12.82 -20.03 -9.05
N ARG A 185 -13.53 -19.41 -8.10
CA ARG A 185 -14.36 -20.14 -7.13
C ARG A 185 -15.56 -20.79 -7.81
N ILE A 186 -16.26 -20.07 -8.69
CA ILE A 186 -17.39 -20.60 -9.45
C ILE A 186 -16.93 -21.77 -10.32
N ALA A 187 -15.87 -21.59 -11.11
CA ALA A 187 -15.33 -22.64 -11.97
C ALA A 187 -14.93 -23.90 -11.17
N ARG A 188 -14.38 -23.74 -9.95
CA ARG A 188 -14.07 -24.87 -9.07
C ARG A 188 -15.34 -25.60 -8.61
N LEU A 189 -16.38 -24.87 -8.21
CA LEU A 189 -17.65 -25.46 -7.76
C LEU A 189 -18.36 -26.19 -8.90
N GLU A 190 -18.37 -25.61 -10.11
CA GLU A 190 -18.94 -26.24 -11.31
C GLU A 190 -18.22 -27.54 -11.67
N ARG A 191 -16.87 -27.57 -11.61
CA ARG A 191 -16.09 -28.81 -11.80
C ARG A 191 -16.48 -29.89 -10.79
N LEU A 192 -16.55 -29.54 -9.50
CA LEU A 192 -16.93 -30.48 -8.44
C LEU A 192 -18.38 -30.99 -8.60
N GLU A 193 -19.31 -30.13 -9.04
CA GLU A 193 -20.69 -30.51 -9.31
C GLU A 193 -20.79 -31.43 -10.53
N ALA A 194 -20.07 -31.13 -11.62
CA ALA A 194 -20.00 -31.96 -12.81
C ALA A 194 -19.42 -33.35 -12.51
N GLU A 195 -18.32 -33.42 -11.75
CA GLU A 195 -17.73 -34.68 -11.27
C GLU A 195 -18.72 -35.48 -10.41
N ARG A 196 -19.45 -34.82 -9.50
CA ARG A 196 -20.48 -35.45 -8.66
C ARG A 196 -21.64 -36.00 -9.50
N LYS A 197 -22.15 -35.22 -10.46
CA LYS A 197 -23.20 -35.65 -11.39
C LYS A 197 -22.75 -36.84 -12.25
N ALA A 198 -21.51 -36.80 -12.78
CA ALA A 198 -20.94 -37.91 -13.54
C ALA A 198 -20.78 -39.19 -12.70
N ARG A 199 -20.34 -39.07 -11.44
CA ARG A 199 -20.23 -40.21 -10.52
C ARG A 199 -21.60 -40.82 -10.20
N LEU A 200 -22.62 -39.99 -9.98
CA LEU A 200 -24.01 -40.45 -9.76
C LEU A 200 -24.57 -41.15 -11.00
N ARG A 201 -24.33 -40.61 -12.20
CA ARG A 201 -24.75 -41.23 -13.47
C ARG A 201 -24.12 -42.60 -13.66
N LYS A 202 -22.79 -42.73 -13.51
CA LYS A 202 -22.07 -44.02 -13.55
C LYS A 202 -22.63 -45.02 -12.54
N LYS A 203 -22.94 -44.58 -11.31
CA LYS A 203 -23.54 -45.44 -10.28
C LYS A 203 -24.94 -45.91 -10.68
N LYS A 204 -25.79 -45.04 -11.23
CA LYS A 204 -27.14 -45.39 -11.71
C LYS A 204 -27.08 -46.40 -12.86
N GLU A 205 -26.20 -46.19 -13.83
CA GLU A 205 -25.96 -47.13 -14.95
C GLU A 205 -25.49 -48.50 -14.43
N SER A 206 -24.57 -48.55 -13.46
CA SER A 206 -24.10 -49.81 -12.86
C SER A 206 -25.18 -50.58 -12.06
N LEU A 207 -26.16 -49.88 -11.49
CA LEU A 207 -27.27 -50.50 -10.76
C LEU A 207 -28.32 -51.07 -11.72
N ASN A 208 -28.57 -50.40 -12.84
CA ASN A 208 -29.50 -50.85 -13.87
C ASN A 208 -28.92 -51.99 -14.75
N ALA A 209 -27.59 -52.09 -14.88
CA ALA A 209 -26.92 -53.16 -15.62
C ALA A 209 -26.79 -54.50 -14.86
N LYS A 210 -27.26 -54.59 -13.60
CA LYS A 210 -27.34 -55.89 -12.89
C LYS A 210 -28.62 -56.62 -13.31
N PRO A 211 -28.54 -57.82 -13.93
CA PRO A 211 -29.72 -58.57 -14.33
C PRO A 211 -30.50 -59.04 -13.09
N ALA A 212 -31.83 -59.03 -13.20
CA ALA A 212 -32.76 -59.48 -12.19
C ALA A 212 -32.59 -60.98 -11.90
N GLY A 213 -31.71 -61.31 -10.96
CA GLY A 213 -31.48 -62.67 -10.47
C GLY A 213 -31.85 -62.82 -9.00
N LYS A 214 -32.94 -63.56 -8.76
CA LYS A 214 -33.40 -64.19 -7.49
C LYS A 214 -33.89 -63.26 -6.37
N LYS A 215 -35.22 -63.09 -6.32
CA LYS A 215 -35.98 -62.89 -5.07
C LYS A 215 -35.95 -64.20 -4.27
N ALA A 216 -35.45 -64.17 -3.04
CA ALA A 216 -35.71 -65.19 -2.02
C ALA A 216 -36.04 -64.50 -0.69
N ALA A 217 -37.04 -65.07 -0.01
CA ALA A 217 -37.80 -64.54 1.12
C ALA A 217 -36.98 -64.35 2.44
N PRO A 218 -37.49 -63.59 3.42
CA PRO A 218 -36.71 -63.11 4.57
C PRO A 218 -36.60 -64.18 5.67
N LYS A 219 -35.37 -64.56 6.04
CA LYS A 219 -35.12 -65.29 7.30
C LYS A 219 -34.98 -64.28 8.44
N LYS A 220 -35.79 -64.47 9.49
CA LYS A 220 -35.60 -63.92 10.83
C LYS A 220 -34.23 -64.41 11.33
N ASP A 221 -33.27 -63.51 11.52
CA ASP A 221 -32.18 -63.57 12.52
C ASP A 221 -31.21 -62.37 12.36
N ASP A 222 -31.76 -61.18 12.10
CA ASP A 222 -30.95 -60.06 11.61
C ASP A 222 -31.18 -58.76 12.38
N LYS A 223 -31.82 -58.85 13.56
CA LYS A 223 -32.07 -57.69 14.45
C LYS A 223 -30.94 -57.49 15.46
N ALA A 224 -30.36 -58.58 15.98
CA ALA A 224 -29.24 -58.55 16.92
C ALA A 224 -27.91 -58.13 16.24
N SER A 225 -27.63 -58.62 15.02
CA SER A 225 -26.43 -58.23 14.26
C SER A 225 -26.45 -56.75 13.86
N LYS A 226 -27.62 -56.23 13.48
CA LYS A 226 -27.80 -54.82 13.10
C LYS A 226 -27.74 -53.89 14.32
N GLN A 227 -28.29 -54.28 15.47
CA GLN A 227 -28.16 -53.49 16.70
C GLN A 227 -26.71 -53.42 17.20
N ALA A 228 -25.96 -54.53 17.12
CA ALA A 228 -24.54 -54.54 17.47
C ALA A 228 -23.69 -53.67 16.51
N ALA A 229 -23.98 -53.70 15.21
CA ALA A 229 -23.29 -52.87 14.21
C ALA A 229 -23.61 -51.37 14.37
N ILE A 230 -24.86 -51.03 14.70
CA ILE A 230 -25.28 -49.64 14.96
C ILE A 230 -24.63 -49.11 16.24
N GLN A 231 -24.55 -49.91 17.30
CA GLN A 231 -23.88 -49.51 18.55
C GLN A 231 -22.36 -49.37 18.36
N ALA A 232 -21.73 -50.27 17.60
CA ALA A 232 -20.31 -50.14 17.25
C ALA A 232 -20.03 -48.92 16.35
N ALA A 233 -20.95 -48.57 15.44
CA ALA A 233 -20.85 -47.37 14.62
C ALA A 233 -21.08 -46.09 15.44
N MET A 234 -22.01 -46.10 16.40
CA MET A 234 -22.26 -44.97 17.31
C MET A 234 -21.08 -44.75 18.27
N LYS A 235 -20.43 -45.81 18.77
CA LYS A 235 -19.22 -45.71 19.60
C LYS A 235 -18.05 -45.11 18.81
N ARG A 236 -17.83 -45.59 17.57
CA ARG A 236 -16.81 -45.04 16.66
C ARG A 236 -17.10 -43.60 16.22
N ALA A 237 -18.37 -43.22 16.10
CA ALA A 237 -18.79 -41.86 15.79
C ALA A 237 -18.65 -40.92 17.00
N ALA A 238 -18.90 -41.40 18.22
CA ALA A 238 -18.67 -40.68 19.47
C ALA A 238 -17.16 -40.44 19.70
N GLU A 239 -16.32 -41.45 19.46
CA GLU A 239 -14.86 -41.34 19.53
C GLU A 239 -14.30 -40.38 18.47
N LYS A 240 -14.88 -40.36 17.26
CA LYS A 240 -14.51 -39.37 16.23
C LYS A 240 -15.00 -37.96 16.54
N LYS A 241 -16.19 -37.79 17.16
CA LYS A 241 -16.68 -36.48 17.63
C LYS A 241 -15.88 -35.95 18.82
N ALA A 242 -15.46 -36.81 19.75
CA ALA A 242 -14.54 -36.45 20.83
C ALA A 242 -13.18 -35.99 20.30
N LYS A 243 -12.71 -36.55 19.17
CA LYS A 243 -11.48 -36.13 18.47
C LYS A 243 -11.66 -34.92 17.52
N GLN A 244 -12.89 -34.55 17.13
CA GLN A 244 -13.17 -33.43 16.21
C GLN A 244 -13.50 -32.10 16.92
N GLY A 245 -13.60 -32.08 18.26
CA GLY A 245 -13.79 -30.86 19.05
C GLY A 245 -12.54 -30.03 19.26
N GLN A 246 -11.35 -30.53 18.90
CA GLN A 246 -10.12 -29.74 18.84
C GLN A 246 -9.86 -29.35 17.38
N ALA A 247 -9.93 -28.05 17.10
CA ALA A 247 -9.35 -27.50 15.89
C ALA A 247 -7.91 -28.02 15.75
N PRO A 248 -7.47 -28.45 14.56
CA PRO A 248 -6.12 -28.99 14.40
C PRO A 248 -5.12 -27.90 14.81
N LYS A 249 -4.55 -28.04 15.99
CA LYS A 249 -3.42 -27.22 16.41
C LYS A 249 -2.24 -27.73 15.59
N ASN A 250 -1.67 -26.84 14.78
CA ASN A 250 -0.54 -27.14 13.89
C ASN A 250 0.78 -27.30 14.68
N THR A 251 0.72 -28.02 15.80
CA THR A 251 1.77 -28.17 16.82
C THR A 251 2.10 -29.63 17.14
N GLU A 252 1.31 -30.58 16.65
CA GLU A 252 1.39 -31.99 17.09
C GLU A 252 2.28 -32.89 16.21
N ASN A 253 3.02 -32.32 15.26
CA ASN A 253 4.11 -33.01 14.52
C ASN A 253 5.19 -32.00 14.12
N LEU A 254 5.76 -31.31 15.10
CA LEU A 254 6.89 -30.40 14.87
C LEU A 254 8.19 -31.17 15.04
N THR A 255 9.16 -30.92 14.17
CA THR A 255 10.54 -31.39 14.37
C THR A 255 11.18 -30.65 15.55
N PRO A 256 12.18 -31.22 16.24
CA PRO A 256 12.82 -30.58 17.39
C PRO A 256 13.32 -29.16 17.11
N ALA A 257 13.78 -28.91 15.87
CA ALA A 257 14.21 -27.59 15.42
C ALA A 257 13.06 -26.56 15.34
N GLN A 258 11.86 -26.99 14.97
CA GLN A 258 10.67 -26.13 14.91
C GLN A 258 10.13 -25.81 16.30
N GLN A 259 10.22 -26.74 17.26
CA GLN A 259 9.90 -26.45 18.67
C GLN A 259 10.85 -25.40 19.26
N ALA A 260 12.16 -25.54 19.04
CA ALA A 260 13.14 -24.57 19.54
C ALA A 260 12.91 -23.14 18.98
N GLN A 261 12.48 -23.02 17.71
CA GLN A 261 12.13 -21.72 17.13
C GLN A 261 10.88 -21.11 17.75
N ILE A 262 9.87 -21.92 18.08
CA ILE A 262 8.65 -21.44 18.74
C ILE A 262 8.95 -20.98 20.17
N GLU A 263 9.75 -21.75 20.91
CA GLU A 263 10.18 -21.38 22.27
C GLU A 263 10.98 -20.07 22.28
N ALA A 264 11.90 -19.88 21.33
CA ALA A 264 12.66 -18.64 21.19
C ALA A 264 11.76 -17.42 20.86
N VAL A 265 10.69 -17.62 20.08
CA VAL A 265 9.72 -16.58 19.75
C VAL A 265 8.83 -16.24 20.96
N ASP A 266 8.43 -17.23 21.75
CA ASP A 266 7.61 -17.02 22.94
C ASP A 266 8.39 -16.39 24.11
N GLU A 267 9.68 -16.72 24.26
CA GLU A 267 10.63 -16.01 25.13
C GLU A 267 10.72 -14.52 24.77
N ARG A 268 10.85 -14.19 23.48
CA ARG A 268 10.84 -12.80 22.97
C ARG A 268 9.51 -12.09 23.23
N ARG A 269 8.38 -12.79 23.17
CA ARG A 269 7.06 -12.22 23.48
C ARG A 269 6.89 -11.95 24.97
N LYS A 270 7.36 -12.84 25.84
CA LYS A 270 7.31 -12.67 27.30
C LYS A 270 8.19 -11.51 27.77
N THR A 271 9.37 -11.34 27.18
CA THR A 271 10.25 -10.20 27.46
C THR A 271 9.63 -8.88 26.99
N ALA A 272 9.02 -8.84 25.81
CA ALA A 272 8.28 -7.67 25.30
C ALA A 272 7.00 -7.35 26.10
N ALA A 273 6.35 -8.36 26.70
CA ALA A 273 5.19 -8.15 27.57
C ALA A 273 5.60 -7.57 28.93
N LYS A 274 6.70 -8.05 29.52
CA LYS A 274 7.28 -7.49 30.75
C LYS A 274 7.77 -6.05 30.60
N SER A 275 8.27 -5.67 29.43
CA SER A 275 8.68 -4.28 29.17
C SER A 275 7.49 -3.33 29.05
N ARG A 276 6.30 -3.83 28.66
CA ARG A 276 5.07 -3.02 28.55
C ARG A 276 4.40 -2.76 29.91
N THR A 277 4.54 -3.65 30.88
CA THR A 277 3.98 -3.48 32.23
C THR A 277 4.80 -2.51 33.09
N ASN A 278 6.07 -2.27 32.76
CA ASN A 278 6.97 -1.37 33.51
C ASN A 278 6.92 0.10 33.05
N HIS A 279 6.01 0.47 32.15
CA HIS A 279 5.87 1.84 31.62
C HIS A 279 4.50 2.49 31.91
N SER A 280 3.70 1.89 32.82
CA SER A 280 2.34 2.33 33.11
C SER A 280 2.13 2.91 34.52
N GLU A 281 3.15 3.51 35.14
CA GLU A 281 2.97 4.38 36.31
C GLU A 281 3.30 5.84 35.94
N PRO A 282 2.32 6.76 35.96
CA PRO A 282 2.58 8.18 35.75
C PRO A 282 3.15 8.81 37.03
N PRO A 283 4.09 9.77 36.93
CA PRO A 283 4.58 10.49 38.11
C PRO A 283 3.50 11.42 38.67
N ALA A 284 3.46 11.51 40.01
CA ALA A 284 2.57 12.35 40.81
C ALA A 284 2.83 13.85 40.66
#